data_AF-A0A9E3XQT4-F1
#
_entry.id   AF-A0A9E3XQT4-F1
#
_cell.length_a   1.000
_cell.length_b   1.000
_cell.length_c   1.000
_cell.angle_alpha   90.00
_cell.angle_beta   90.00
_cell.angle_gamma   90.00
#
_symmetry.space_group_name_H-M   'P 1'
#
loop_
_entity.id
_entity.type
_entity.pdbx_description
1 polymer ?
#
loop_
_entity_poly.entity_id
_entity_poly.type
_entity_poly.pdbx_seq_one_letter_code
_entity_poly.pdbx_strand_id
1 'polypeptide(L)'
;MTSQIDPAALYGNRFITQEVPSKEFPADGMTGVDAMRLVAEDLAIEGDPARNLATFVTTWMEPEAQRLIAANLHRNFIDHAEYPRTAEIEQRCIRMLADLFHAPGPTTGARTQGSSEAIMLGALSLKWKWRERQEAAGRPTDRPNLVFGGDVHVVWEKFCRYFDVEMRLVDVHAPDYCLTADAAAAACDENTIGVVAILGSTYDGRYEPVQEISEALDRLERDRGIHVPIHVDAASGGFIAPFLDTDLEWDFRLDRVVSINASGHKFGLVYPGVGWVVWRTPADLPEELVFRVAYLGGDMPTFALNFSRPGAQVIAQYYNFVRLGRTGYRQVQQACRDVAKHVAAGFESAGPFHVLTDGSDLPVVAVRMRHDADVAWSVYDISDRLRMHGWQVPAYPMPPDEEDVHVLRIVVRNGFSLELAEMLLEHVREEVAHLQSGAVQPSTIDKVGFHH
;
A
#
# COMPACT_ATOMS: atom_id res chain seq x y z
N MET A 1 38.97 3.11 35.43
CA MET A 1 39.34 4.52 35.21
C MET A 1 38.57 5.00 34.00
N THR A 2 37.42 5.65 34.20
CA THR A 2 36.67 6.33 33.15
C THR A 2 37.47 7.55 32.74
N SER A 3 38.19 7.49 31.61
CA SER A 3 38.78 8.70 31.05
C SER A 3 37.62 9.61 30.65
N GLN A 4 37.48 10.75 31.33
CA GLN A 4 36.62 11.83 30.88
C GLN A 4 37.10 12.20 29.47
N ILE A 5 36.32 11.83 28.45
CA ILE A 5 36.56 12.29 27.09
C ILE A 5 36.42 13.81 27.13
N ASP A 6 37.46 14.52 26.71
CA ASP A 6 37.42 15.97 26.55
C ASP A 6 36.20 16.35 25.69
N PRO A 7 35.26 17.16 26.18
CA PRO A 7 34.11 17.60 25.40
C PRO A 7 34.51 18.27 24.07
N ALA A 8 35.70 18.86 23.96
CA ALA A 8 36.23 19.40 22.71
C ALA A 8 36.67 18.31 21.73
N ALA A 9 37.15 17.15 22.21
CA ALA A 9 37.49 16.01 21.37
C ALA A 9 36.26 15.41 20.66
N LEU A 10 35.04 15.65 21.16
CA LEU A 10 33.80 15.29 20.48
C LEU A 10 33.49 16.14 19.23
N TYR A 11 34.19 17.27 19.03
CA TYR A 11 34.04 18.17 17.87
C TYR A 11 35.25 18.16 16.93
N GLY A 12 36.25 17.31 17.21
CA GLY A 12 37.48 17.15 16.40
C GLY A 12 37.93 15.70 16.30
N ASN A 13 37.00 14.75 16.44
CA ASN A 13 37.29 13.33 16.36
C ASN A 13 37.40 12.85 14.90
N ARG A 14 37.81 11.59 14.73
CA ARG A 14 37.98 10.97 13.41
C ARG A 14 36.75 11.06 12.51
N PHE A 15 35.54 11.21 13.08
CA PHE A 15 34.28 11.26 12.34
C PHE A 15 34.15 12.49 11.44
N ILE A 16 34.76 13.61 11.82
CA ILE A 16 34.74 14.85 11.02
C ILE A 16 35.85 14.85 9.96
N THR A 17 36.89 14.03 10.15
CA THR A 17 38.16 14.16 9.42
C THR A 17 38.51 12.94 8.57
N GLN A 18 37.72 11.87 8.62
CA GLN A 18 37.93 10.64 7.87
C GLN A 18 36.64 10.22 7.14
N GLU A 19 36.80 9.45 6.06
CA GLU A 19 35.66 8.85 5.36
C GLU A 19 34.89 7.88 6.28
N VAL A 20 33.56 7.85 6.14
CA VAL A 20 32.72 6.88 6.86
C VAL A 20 33.08 5.44 6.43
N PRO A 21 33.13 4.47 7.37
CA PRO A 21 33.39 3.07 7.02
C PRO A 21 32.31 2.51 6.10
N SER A 22 32.64 2.27 4.82
CA SER A 22 31.67 1.93 3.78
C SER A 22 32.09 0.80 2.83
N LYS A 23 33.38 0.44 2.79
CA LYS A 23 33.94 -0.53 1.82
C LYS A 23 34.33 -1.87 2.45
N GLU A 24 34.80 -1.84 3.69
CA GLU A 24 35.28 -3.00 4.43
C GLU A 24 34.64 -3.03 5.81
N PHE A 25 34.59 -4.22 6.42
CA PHE A 25 34.13 -4.36 7.80
C PHE A 25 35.11 -3.63 8.73
N PRO A 26 34.65 -2.74 9.64
CA PRO A 26 35.55 -1.98 10.50
C PRO A 26 36.46 -2.90 11.33
N ALA A 27 37.77 -2.70 11.28
CA ALA A 27 38.74 -3.46 12.07
C ALA A 27 38.56 -3.22 13.58
N ASP A 28 38.15 -2.02 13.96
CA ASP A 28 37.91 -1.60 15.34
C ASP A 28 36.51 -0.98 15.52
N GLY A 29 35.95 -1.16 16.71
CA GLY A 29 34.69 -0.53 17.10
C GLY A 29 34.82 0.97 17.38
N MET A 30 33.68 1.62 17.61
CA MET A 30 33.58 3.00 18.08
C MET A 30 32.66 3.10 19.30
N THR A 31 32.61 4.25 19.96
CA THR A 31 31.67 4.45 21.06
C THR A 31 30.23 4.47 20.54
N GLY A 32 29.27 4.09 21.39
CA GLY A 32 27.84 4.13 21.00
C GLY A 32 27.35 5.54 20.63
N VAL A 33 27.90 6.58 21.27
CA VAL A 33 27.56 7.97 20.95
C VAL A 33 28.06 8.36 19.56
N ASP A 34 29.28 7.96 19.21
CA ASP A 34 29.82 8.26 17.88
C ASP A 34 29.09 7.51 16.78
N ALA A 35 28.76 6.22 17.00
CA ALA A 35 27.96 5.43 16.06
C ALA A 35 26.57 6.07 15.83
N MET A 36 25.92 6.52 16.89
CA MET A 36 24.64 7.22 16.81
C MET A 36 24.74 8.52 16.00
N ARG A 37 25.80 9.32 16.21
CA ARG A 37 26.01 10.58 15.49
C ARG A 37 26.27 10.35 14.00
N LEU A 38 27.14 9.38 13.67
CA LEU A 38 27.43 9.04 12.28
C LEU A 38 26.16 8.65 11.52
N VAL A 39 25.33 7.77 12.11
CA VAL A 39 24.05 7.39 11.50
C VAL A 39 23.10 8.59 11.42
N ALA A 40 23.08 9.47 12.42
CA ALA A 40 22.21 10.64 12.42
C ALA A 40 22.58 11.68 11.35
N GLU A 41 23.87 11.81 10.99
CA GLU A 41 24.33 12.71 9.93
C GLU A 41 23.82 12.26 8.56
N ASP A 42 23.89 10.97 8.25
CA ASP A 42 23.35 10.41 7.01
C ASP A 42 21.82 10.58 6.91
N LEU A 43 21.11 10.42 8.04
CA LEU A 43 19.65 10.60 8.07
C LEU A 43 19.22 12.07 7.99
N ALA A 44 20.08 13.02 8.35
CA ALA A 44 19.74 14.44 8.38
C ALA A 44 19.49 15.06 7.00
N ILE A 45 19.95 14.40 5.93
CA ILE A 45 19.75 14.83 4.54
C ILE A 45 18.55 14.16 3.85
N GLU A 46 17.86 13.25 4.54
CA GLU A 46 16.65 12.62 4.02
C GLU A 46 15.46 13.58 4.02
N GLY A 47 14.47 13.27 3.18
CA GLY A 47 13.21 14.02 3.13
C GLY A 47 12.39 13.83 4.40
N ASP A 48 11.73 14.90 4.84
CA ASP A 48 10.81 14.86 5.98
C ASP A 48 9.57 14.01 5.64
N PRO A 49 9.28 12.93 6.39
CA PRO A 49 8.12 12.07 6.15
C PRO A 49 6.77 12.80 6.27
N ALA A 50 6.67 13.89 7.04
CA ALA A 50 5.45 14.68 7.14
C ALA A 50 5.13 15.46 5.85
N ARG A 51 6.16 15.74 5.03
CA ARG A 51 6.05 16.42 3.72
C ARG A 51 6.18 15.47 2.54
N ASN A 52 6.29 14.17 2.81
CA ASN A 52 6.26 13.15 1.77
C ASN A 52 4.82 12.89 1.32
N LEU A 53 4.40 13.46 0.21
CA LEU A 53 3.06 13.28 -0.36
C LEU A 53 3.02 12.16 -1.41
N ALA A 54 4.15 11.48 -1.65
CA ALA A 54 4.24 10.32 -2.51
C ALA A 54 3.72 9.06 -1.81
N THR A 55 4.06 8.87 -0.53
CA THR A 55 3.83 7.59 0.16
C THR A 55 2.38 7.41 0.60
N PHE A 56 1.90 6.17 0.60
CA PHE A 56 0.65 5.78 1.27
C PHE A 56 0.85 5.41 2.74
N VAL A 57 2.10 5.26 3.17
CA VAL A 57 2.45 4.72 4.48
C VAL A 57 2.23 5.77 5.57
N THR A 58 1.71 5.34 6.71
CA THR A 58 1.53 6.21 7.89
C THR A 58 2.87 6.76 8.37
N THR A 59 2.94 8.08 8.55
CA THR A 59 4.14 8.80 9.01
C THR A 59 3.97 9.43 10.39
N TRP A 60 2.81 9.25 11.03
CA TRP A 60 2.54 9.73 12.38
C TRP A 60 1.64 8.77 13.15
N MET A 61 1.94 8.55 14.44
CA MET A 61 1.09 7.85 15.40
C MET A 61 1.08 8.59 16.75
N GLU A 62 0.02 8.40 17.54
CA GLU A 62 -0.09 8.97 18.89
C GLU A 62 1.11 8.58 19.79
N PRO A 63 1.59 9.45 20.69
CA PRO A 63 2.71 9.15 21.60
C PRO A 63 2.53 7.87 22.42
N GLU A 64 1.29 7.54 22.80
CA GLU A 64 0.94 6.29 23.50
C GLU A 64 1.25 5.06 22.64
N ALA A 65 0.91 5.11 21.35
CA ALA A 65 1.24 4.05 20.40
C ALA A 65 2.75 3.94 20.17
N GLN A 66 3.46 5.08 20.08
CA GLN A 66 4.92 5.09 19.95
C GLN A 66 5.61 4.44 21.17
N ARG A 67 5.12 4.72 22.40
CA ARG A 67 5.62 4.07 23.62
C ARG A 67 5.34 2.56 23.61
N LEU A 68 4.15 2.14 23.15
CA LEU A 68 3.85 0.72 22.98
C LEU A 68 4.80 0.06 21.99
N ILE A 69 5.08 0.69 20.85
CA ILE A 69 6.02 0.15 19.85
C ILE A 69 7.41 0.01 20.46
N ALA A 70 7.96 1.09 21.01
CA ALA A 70 9.31 1.12 21.58
C ALA A 70 9.50 0.05 22.68
N ALA A 71 8.49 -0.14 23.54
CA ALA A 71 8.53 -1.16 24.60
C ALA A 71 8.49 -2.61 24.09
N ASN A 72 8.13 -2.84 22.81
CA ASN A 72 7.87 -4.18 22.26
C ASN A 72 8.69 -4.52 21.00
N LEU A 73 9.67 -3.70 20.60
CA LEU A 73 10.52 -3.95 19.43
C LEU A 73 11.28 -5.30 19.49
N HIS A 74 11.61 -5.77 20.69
CA HIS A 74 12.33 -7.04 20.92
C HIS A 74 11.44 -8.28 20.83
N ARG A 75 10.11 -8.13 20.77
CA ARG A 75 9.20 -9.27 20.71
C ARG A 75 9.24 -9.89 19.33
N ASN A 76 9.69 -11.13 19.25
CA ASN A 76 9.62 -11.91 18.02
C ASN A 76 8.21 -12.46 17.84
N PHE A 77 7.56 -12.13 16.73
CA PHE A 77 6.16 -12.45 16.50
C PHE A 77 5.92 -13.97 16.42
N ILE A 78 6.80 -14.73 15.76
CA ILE A 78 6.58 -16.15 15.45
C ILE A 78 6.67 -17.07 16.68
N ASP A 79 7.26 -16.60 17.79
CA ASP A 79 7.42 -17.37 19.03
C ASP A 79 6.11 -17.39 19.83
N HIS A 80 5.05 -17.94 19.23
CA HIS A 80 3.70 -17.87 19.78
C HIS A 80 3.55 -18.54 21.15
N ALA A 81 4.36 -19.55 21.48
CA ALA A 81 4.33 -20.16 22.81
C ALA A 81 4.94 -19.25 23.90
N GLU A 82 5.95 -18.47 23.54
CA GLU A 82 6.61 -17.51 24.45
C GLU A 82 5.81 -16.20 24.55
N TYR A 83 5.13 -15.81 23.46
CA TYR A 83 4.32 -14.59 23.38
C TYR A 83 2.85 -14.88 23.01
N PRO A 84 2.12 -15.72 23.77
CA PRO A 84 0.78 -16.17 23.41
C PRO A 84 -0.26 -15.05 23.42
N ARG A 85 0.01 -13.97 24.17
CA ARG A 85 -0.84 -12.77 24.15
C ARG A 85 -0.68 -11.96 22.87
N THR A 86 0.50 -11.93 22.27
CA THR A 86 0.73 -11.29 20.97
C THR A 86 0.00 -12.07 19.87
N ALA A 87 0.08 -13.41 19.90
CA ALA A 87 -0.65 -14.28 18.98
C ALA A 87 -2.18 -14.08 19.11
N GLU A 88 -2.70 -14.03 20.34
CA GLU A 88 -4.13 -13.74 20.54
C GLU A 88 -4.53 -12.32 20.07
N ILE A 89 -3.65 -11.32 20.20
CA ILE A 89 -3.91 -9.97 19.66
C ILE A 89 -4.01 -9.99 18.13
N GLU A 90 -3.18 -10.77 17.44
CA GLU A 90 -3.33 -10.99 15.99
C GLU A 90 -4.70 -11.57 15.68
N GLN A 91 -5.11 -12.63 16.38
CA GLN A 91 -6.40 -13.28 16.14
C GLN A 91 -7.58 -12.33 16.42
N ARG A 92 -7.47 -11.42 17.39
CA ARG A 92 -8.46 -10.33 17.57
C ARG A 92 -8.51 -9.40 16.37
N CYS A 93 -7.36 -9.00 15.83
CA CYS A 93 -7.31 -8.15 14.65
C CYS A 93 -7.93 -8.84 13.43
N ILE A 94 -7.61 -10.12 13.20
CA ILE A 94 -8.22 -10.92 12.12
C ILE A 94 -9.74 -10.97 12.27
N ARG A 95 -10.24 -11.23 13.50
CA ARG A 95 -11.69 -11.23 13.76
C ARG A 95 -12.35 -9.88 13.51
N MET A 96 -11.70 -8.79 13.94
CA MET A 96 -12.20 -7.42 13.71
C MET A 96 -12.21 -7.06 12.22
N LEU A 97 -11.22 -7.50 11.46
CA LEU A 97 -11.15 -7.28 10.01
C LEU A 97 -12.14 -8.14 9.24
N ALA A 98 -12.32 -9.40 9.66
CA ALA A 98 -13.35 -10.27 9.12
C ALA A 98 -14.75 -9.67 9.34
N ASP A 99 -15.04 -9.13 10.52
CA ASP A 99 -16.28 -8.36 10.79
C ASP A 99 -16.37 -7.11 9.91
N LEU A 100 -15.28 -6.34 9.80
CA LEU A 100 -15.23 -5.11 9.01
C LEU A 100 -15.52 -5.35 7.53
N PHE A 101 -15.11 -6.52 7.01
CA PHE A 101 -15.28 -6.93 5.62
C PHE A 101 -16.47 -7.89 5.41
N HIS A 102 -17.33 -8.04 6.41
CA HIS A 102 -18.55 -8.87 6.34
C HIS A 102 -18.30 -10.35 6.03
N ALA A 103 -17.17 -10.91 6.50
CA ALA A 103 -16.85 -12.32 6.28
C ALA A 103 -17.92 -13.24 6.91
N PRO A 104 -18.40 -14.26 6.19
CA PRO A 104 -19.39 -15.18 6.73
C PRO A 104 -18.75 -16.23 7.65
N GLY A 105 -19.34 -16.46 8.81
CA GLY A 105 -19.03 -17.62 9.64
C GLY A 105 -17.65 -17.58 10.35
N PRO A 106 -16.95 -18.72 10.49
CA PRO A 106 -15.68 -18.78 11.19
C PRO A 106 -14.57 -17.99 10.50
N THR A 107 -13.84 -17.19 11.27
CA THR A 107 -12.79 -16.30 10.75
C THR A 107 -11.49 -17.04 10.45
N THR A 108 -10.89 -16.78 9.31
CA THR A 108 -9.54 -17.24 8.95
C THR A 108 -8.75 -16.13 8.27
N GLY A 109 -7.47 -16.04 8.55
CA GLY A 109 -6.63 -14.93 8.12
C GLY A 109 -5.22 -15.05 8.66
N ALA A 110 -4.35 -14.15 8.20
CA ALA A 110 -2.97 -14.07 8.65
C ALA A 110 -2.51 -12.61 8.71
N ARG A 111 -1.69 -12.29 9.72
CA ARG A 111 -0.86 -11.09 9.70
C ARG A 111 0.31 -11.30 8.76
N THR A 112 0.64 -10.25 8.02
CA THR A 112 1.78 -10.18 7.12
C THR A 112 2.64 -8.95 7.42
N GLN A 113 3.77 -8.79 6.75
CA GLN A 113 4.58 -7.57 6.85
C GLN A 113 3.95 -6.38 6.09
N GLY A 114 3.06 -6.67 5.14
CA GLY A 114 2.37 -5.70 4.28
C GLY A 114 1.51 -6.40 3.24
N SER A 115 0.79 -5.63 2.41
CA SER A 115 -0.01 -6.20 1.33
C SER A 115 0.83 -7.07 0.38
N SER A 116 2.13 -6.81 0.20
CA SER A 116 2.95 -7.63 -0.70
C SER A 116 2.96 -9.12 -0.35
N GLU A 117 3.17 -9.44 0.93
CA GLU A 117 3.11 -10.84 1.39
C GLU A 117 1.65 -11.34 1.42
N ALA A 118 0.68 -10.50 1.80
CA ALA A 118 -0.73 -10.86 1.83
C ALA A 118 -1.29 -11.24 0.45
N ILE A 119 -0.93 -10.48 -0.58
CA ILE A 119 -1.22 -10.74 -2.00
C ILE A 119 -0.68 -12.10 -2.41
N MET A 120 0.60 -12.38 -2.12
CA MET A 120 1.21 -13.65 -2.48
C MET A 120 0.50 -14.84 -1.79
N LEU A 121 0.12 -14.70 -0.53
CA LEU A 121 -0.61 -15.75 0.21
C LEU A 121 -2.04 -15.95 -0.33
N GLY A 122 -2.76 -14.86 -0.62
CA GLY A 122 -4.09 -14.90 -1.24
C GLY A 122 -4.05 -15.56 -2.62
N ALA A 123 -3.10 -15.15 -3.46
CA ALA A 123 -2.93 -15.67 -4.80
C ALA A 123 -2.42 -17.13 -4.82
N LEU A 124 -1.58 -17.54 -3.86
CA LEU A 124 -1.24 -18.95 -3.66
C LEU A 124 -2.47 -19.79 -3.33
N SER A 125 -3.37 -19.26 -2.50
CA SER A 125 -4.64 -19.92 -2.19
C SER A 125 -5.50 -20.08 -3.45
N LEU A 126 -5.62 -19.03 -4.27
CA LEU A 126 -6.31 -19.10 -5.57
C LEU A 126 -5.73 -20.20 -6.47
N LYS A 127 -4.39 -20.22 -6.63
CA LYS A 127 -3.69 -21.19 -7.47
C LYS A 127 -3.94 -22.63 -7.00
N TRP A 128 -3.88 -22.87 -5.69
CA TRP A 128 -4.11 -24.20 -5.11
C TRP A 128 -5.57 -24.65 -5.24
N LYS A 129 -6.53 -23.77 -4.93
CA LYS A 129 -7.96 -24.08 -5.12
C LYS A 129 -8.31 -24.32 -6.58
N TRP A 130 -7.70 -23.59 -7.51
CA TRP A 130 -7.83 -23.86 -8.95
C TRP A 130 -7.26 -25.23 -9.32
N ARG A 131 -6.06 -25.58 -8.83
CA ARG A 131 -5.44 -26.89 -9.08
C ARG A 131 -6.33 -28.03 -8.59
N GLU A 132 -6.84 -27.93 -7.35
CA GLU A 132 -7.78 -28.91 -6.79
C GLU A 132 -9.01 -29.11 -7.69
N ARG A 133 -9.62 -28.01 -8.17
CA ARG A 133 -10.78 -28.08 -9.07
C ARG A 133 -10.44 -28.74 -10.41
N GLN A 134 -9.29 -28.43 -10.99
CA GLN A 134 -8.86 -29.02 -12.25
C GLN A 134 -8.52 -30.51 -12.12
N GLU A 135 -7.81 -30.90 -11.05
CA GLU A 135 -7.49 -32.30 -10.77
C GLU A 135 -8.77 -33.12 -10.54
N ALA A 136 -9.72 -32.59 -9.77
CA ALA A 136 -11.01 -33.23 -9.56
C ALA A 136 -11.82 -33.39 -10.86
N ALA A 137 -11.64 -32.49 -11.83
CA ALA A 137 -12.23 -32.55 -13.15
C ALA A 137 -11.41 -33.38 -14.17
N GLY A 138 -10.25 -33.94 -13.78
CA GLY A 138 -9.36 -34.67 -14.68
C GLY A 138 -8.71 -33.80 -15.76
N ARG A 139 -8.52 -32.50 -15.50
CA ARG A 139 -7.98 -31.50 -16.44
C ARG A 139 -6.52 -31.16 -16.12
N PRO A 140 -5.73 -30.68 -17.09
CA PRO A 140 -4.35 -30.26 -16.86
C PRO A 140 -4.24 -29.09 -15.87
N THR A 141 -3.12 -29.03 -15.14
CA THR A 141 -2.85 -28.01 -14.10
C THR A 141 -1.55 -27.24 -14.31
N ASP A 142 -0.98 -27.32 -15.52
CA ASP A 142 0.34 -26.82 -15.87
C ASP A 142 0.36 -25.38 -16.42
N ARG A 143 -0.80 -24.80 -16.72
CA ARG A 143 -0.90 -23.46 -17.36
C ARG A 143 -1.83 -22.48 -16.63
N PRO A 144 -1.70 -22.24 -15.32
CA PRO A 144 -2.54 -21.27 -14.62
C PRO A 144 -2.29 -19.83 -15.13
N ASN A 145 -3.34 -19.03 -15.21
CA ASN A 145 -3.26 -17.58 -15.45
C ASN A 145 -4.00 -16.77 -14.37
N LEU A 146 -3.66 -15.49 -14.21
CA LEU A 146 -4.33 -14.55 -13.30
C LEU A 146 -4.64 -13.25 -14.06
N VAL A 147 -5.87 -12.74 -13.91
CA VAL A 147 -6.37 -11.55 -14.62
C VAL A 147 -6.41 -10.35 -13.70
N PHE A 148 -5.89 -9.20 -14.16
CA PHE A 148 -5.89 -7.91 -13.46
C PHE A 148 -5.66 -6.76 -14.45
N GLY A 149 -6.04 -5.53 -14.06
CA GLY A 149 -5.82 -4.32 -14.85
C GLY A 149 -4.35 -3.91 -14.96
N GLY A 150 -4.03 -3.10 -15.96
CA GLY A 150 -2.72 -2.46 -16.17
C GLY A 150 -2.25 -1.62 -14.99
N ASP A 151 -3.18 -1.11 -14.18
CA ASP A 151 -2.95 -0.25 -13.02
C ASP A 151 -2.59 -1.00 -11.73
N VAL A 152 -2.31 -2.30 -11.84
CA VAL A 152 -1.94 -3.16 -10.73
C VAL A 152 -0.63 -2.72 -10.07
N HIS A 153 -0.51 -2.96 -8.76
CA HIS A 153 0.76 -2.80 -8.06
C HIS A 153 1.73 -3.93 -8.45
N VAL A 154 3.02 -3.61 -8.63
CA VAL A 154 4.10 -4.52 -9.10
C VAL A 154 4.22 -5.87 -8.37
N VAL A 155 3.61 -6.02 -7.20
CA VAL A 155 3.61 -7.29 -6.44
C VAL A 155 2.88 -8.38 -7.21
N TRP A 156 1.83 -8.07 -7.94
CA TRP A 156 1.07 -9.05 -8.71
C TRP A 156 1.92 -9.63 -9.84
N GLU A 157 2.70 -8.81 -10.52
CA GLU A 157 3.72 -9.26 -11.48
C GLU A 157 4.79 -10.15 -10.82
N LYS A 158 5.27 -9.76 -9.62
CA LYS A 158 6.21 -10.57 -8.85
C LYS A 158 5.62 -11.94 -8.50
N PHE A 159 4.35 -11.99 -8.06
CA PHE A 159 3.67 -13.26 -7.78
C PHE A 159 3.65 -14.14 -9.04
N CYS A 160 3.15 -13.60 -10.15
CA CYS A 160 3.05 -14.37 -11.38
C CYS A 160 4.42 -14.87 -11.87
N ARG A 161 5.46 -14.05 -11.75
CA ARG A 161 6.83 -14.44 -12.10
C ARG A 161 7.41 -15.50 -11.17
N TYR A 162 7.24 -15.36 -9.86
CA TYR A 162 7.88 -16.26 -8.88
C TYR A 162 7.16 -17.59 -8.74
N PHE A 163 5.87 -17.63 -9.06
CA PHE A 163 5.04 -18.81 -8.89
C PHE A 163 4.53 -19.37 -10.21
N ASP A 164 5.17 -19.09 -11.35
CA ASP A 164 4.83 -19.65 -12.67
C ASP A 164 3.33 -19.56 -12.98
N VAL A 165 2.80 -18.34 -12.99
CA VAL A 165 1.42 -18.03 -13.40
C VAL A 165 1.48 -17.04 -14.56
N GLU A 166 0.79 -17.33 -15.65
CA GLU A 166 0.66 -16.42 -16.78
C GLU A 166 -0.03 -15.11 -16.34
N MET A 167 0.60 -13.97 -16.63
CA MET A 167 0.06 -12.64 -16.35
C MET A 167 -0.90 -12.27 -17.48
N ARG A 168 -2.18 -12.08 -17.15
CA ARG A 168 -3.16 -11.46 -18.06
C ARG A 168 -3.42 -10.04 -17.62
N LEU A 169 -2.48 -9.19 -17.99
CA LEU A 169 -2.59 -7.75 -17.85
C LEU A 169 -3.62 -7.24 -18.87
N VAL A 170 -4.68 -6.61 -18.38
CA VAL A 170 -5.72 -6.01 -19.21
C VAL A 170 -5.47 -4.52 -19.29
N ASP A 171 -5.32 -4.01 -20.51
CA ASP A 171 -5.06 -2.60 -20.76
C ASP A 171 -6.20 -1.74 -20.18
N VAL A 172 -5.83 -0.60 -19.57
CA VAL A 172 -6.77 0.32 -18.95
C VAL A 172 -6.69 1.65 -19.67
N HIS A 173 -7.85 2.22 -20.01
CA HIS A 173 -7.91 3.41 -20.86
C HIS A 173 -8.82 4.49 -20.28
N ALA A 174 -8.64 5.71 -20.76
CA ALA A 174 -9.60 6.78 -20.52
C ALA A 174 -11.03 6.39 -20.96
N PRO A 175 -12.09 6.79 -20.22
CA PRO A 175 -12.06 7.57 -18.98
C PRO A 175 -11.90 6.72 -17.70
N ASP A 176 -11.98 5.40 -17.82
CA ASP A 176 -12.14 4.48 -16.68
C ASP A 176 -10.82 4.22 -15.95
N TYR A 177 -9.69 4.18 -16.66
CA TYR A 177 -8.33 3.92 -16.17
C TYR A 177 -8.23 2.80 -15.10
N CYS A 178 -9.09 1.79 -15.21
CA CYS A 178 -9.13 0.65 -14.30
C CYS A 178 -9.74 -0.58 -15.00
N LEU A 179 -9.63 -1.76 -14.37
CA LEU A 179 -10.21 -2.98 -14.90
C LEU A 179 -11.75 -2.90 -14.92
N THR A 180 -12.34 -2.93 -16.12
CA THR A 180 -13.79 -3.00 -16.29
C THR A 180 -14.32 -4.43 -16.17
N ALA A 181 -15.58 -4.57 -15.79
CA ALA A 181 -16.24 -5.87 -15.63
C ALA A 181 -16.22 -6.73 -16.90
N ASP A 182 -16.50 -6.13 -18.06
CA ASP A 182 -16.53 -6.83 -19.34
C ASP A 182 -15.11 -7.26 -19.78
N ALA A 183 -14.11 -6.41 -19.59
CA ALA A 183 -12.73 -6.72 -19.93
C ALA A 183 -12.17 -7.83 -19.03
N ALA A 184 -12.47 -7.79 -17.73
CA ALA A 184 -12.11 -8.86 -16.78
C ALA A 184 -12.68 -10.22 -17.21
N ALA A 185 -13.98 -10.27 -17.51
CA ALA A 185 -14.63 -11.51 -17.92
C ALA A 185 -14.14 -12.02 -19.29
N ALA A 186 -13.85 -11.11 -20.24
CA ALA A 186 -13.33 -11.46 -21.55
C ALA A 186 -11.92 -12.08 -21.49
N ALA A 187 -11.09 -11.66 -20.53
CA ALA A 187 -9.75 -12.19 -20.32
C ALA A 187 -9.74 -13.55 -19.59
N CYS A 188 -10.89 -14.04 -19.12
CA CYS A 188 -11.00 -15.28 -18.36
C CYS A 188 -11.20 -16.53 -19.24
N ASP A 189 -10.53 -17.62 -18.85
CA ASP A 189 -10.74 -18.97 -19.38
C ASP A 189 -10.71 -20.02 -18.25
N GLU A 190 -10.74 -21.29 -18.59
CA GLU A 190 -10.68 -22.38 -17.61
C GLU A 190 -9.41 -22.42 -16.75
N ASN A 191 -8.33 -21.79 -17.21
CA ASN A 191 -7.04 -21.79 -16.54
C ASN A 191 -6.88 -20.57 -15.63
N THR A 192 -7.86 -19.68 -15.63
CA THR A 192 -7.87 -18.51 -14.76
C THR A 192 -8.08 -18.91 -13.31
N ILE A 193 -7.07 -18.64 -12.48
CA ILE A 193 -7.10 -18.97 -11.04
C ILE A 193 -7.97 -17.99 -10.25
N GLY A 194 -8.14 -16.78 -10.77
CA GLY A 194 -8.98 -15.72 -10.23
C GLY A 194 -8.85 -14.41 -11.01
N VAL A 195 -9.70 -13.45 -10.66
CA VAL A 195 -9.57 -12.04 -11.04
C VAL A 195 -9.13 -11.26 -9.80
N VAL A 196 -8.21 -10.32 -9.96
CA VAL A 196 -7.89 -9.35 -8.93
C VAL A 196 -8.67 -8.07 -9.19
N ALA A 197 -9.41 -7.61 -8.20
CA ALA A 197 -10.03 -6.29 -8.22
C ALA A 197 -9.32 -5.36 -7.21
N ILE A 198 -8.99 -4.15 -7.62
CA ILE A 198 -8.20 -3.18 -6.85
C ILE A 198 -9.14 -2.17 -6.18
N LEU A 199 -9.25 -2.24 -4.85
CA LEU A 199 -9.99 -1.24 -4.09
C LEU A 199 -9.05 -0.09 -3.71
N GLY A 200 -8.78 0.77 -4.69
CA GLY A 200 -7.97 1.97 -4.54
C GLY A 200 -6.63 1.84 -5.25
N SER A 201 -6.62 2.16 -6.54
CA SER A 201 -5.46 2.10 -7.42
C SER A 201 -4.31 2.93 -6.85
N THR A 202 -3.08 2.44 -7.00
CA THR A 202 -1.90 3.21 -6.59
C THR A 202 -1.60 4.35 -7.54
N TYR A 203 -2.08 4.31 -8.79
CA TYR A 203 -1.82 5.35 -9.78
C TYR A 203 -2.59 6.63 -9.51
N ASP A 204 -3.87 6.55 -9.12
CA ASP A 204 -4.69 7.74 -8.92
C ASP A 204 -5.72 7.63 -7.80
N GLY A 205 -5.81 6.48 -7.13
CA GLY A 205 -6.67 6.28 -5.97
C GLY A 205 -8.11 5.89 -6.25
N ARG A 206 -8.51 5.65 -7.51
CA ARG A 206 -9.87 5.21 -7.84
C ARG A 206 -10.15 3.77 -7.38
N TYR A 207 -11.42 3.48 -7.11
CA TYR A 207 -11.88 2.11 -6.87
C TYR A 207 -12.21 1.40 -8.18
N GLU A 208 -11.87 0.11 -8.28
CA GLU A 208 -12.44 -0.75 -9.31
C GLU A 208 -13.86 -1.21 -8.96
N PRO A 209 -14.71 -1.47 -9.97
CA PRO A 209 -16.10 -1.84 -9.75
C PRO A 209 -16.25 -3.33 -9.39
N VAL A 210 -15.85 -3.69 -8.16
CA VAL A 210 -15.80 -5.09 -7.69
C VAL A 210 -17.15 -5.82 -7.85
N GLN A 211 -18.26 -5.15 -7.53
CA GLN A 211 -19.60 -5.71 -7.71
C GLN A 211 -19.89 -6.05 -9.17
N GLU A 212 -19.61 -5.13 -10.09
CA GLU A 212 -19.87 -5.34 -11.52
C GLU A 212 -18.98 -6.45 -12.09
N ILE A 213 -17.71 -6.52 -11.67
CA ILE A 213 -16.80 -7.62 -12.01
C ILE A 213 -17.39 -8.95 -11.53
N SER A 214 -17.89 -9.00 -10.29
CA SER A 214 -18.53 -10.19 -9.70
C SER A 214 -19.73 -10.65 -10.54
N GLU A 215 -20.60 -9.72 -10.93
CA GLU A 215 -21.77 -10.00 -11.76
C GLU A 215 -21.40 -10.45 -13.18
N ALA A 216 -20.31 -9.92 -13.76
CA ALA A 216 -19.80 -10.36 -15.05
C ALA A 216 -19.24 -11.79 -15.00
N LEU A 217 -18.55 -12.13 -13.92
CA LEU A 217 -18.08 -13.51 -13.69
C LEU A 217 -19.25 -14.48 -13.40
N ASP A 218 -20.35 -14.02 -12.79
CA ASP A 218 -21.60 -14.80 -12.69
C ASP A 218 -22.19 -15.11 -14.06
N ARG A 219 -22.20 -14.14 -14.98
CA ARG A 219 -22.62 -14.37 -16.37
C ARG A 219 -21.68 -15.36 -17.06
N LEU A 220 -20.36 -15.20 -16.90
CA LEU A 220 -19.36 -16.10 -17.47
C LEU A 220 -19.58 -17.55 -17.02
N GLU A 221 -19.83 -17.79 -15.74
CA GLU A 221 -20.07 -19.13 -15.21
C GLU A 221 -21.38 -19.72 -15.72
N ARG A 222 -22.46 -18.93 -15.79
CA ARG A 222 -23.74 -19.39 -16.35
C ARG A 222 -23.64 -19.75 -17.84
N ASP A 223 -22.92 -18.96 -18.62
CA ASP A 223 -22.89 -19.08 -20.07
C ASP A 223 -21.84 -20.10 -20.56
N ARG A 224 -20.70 -20.20 -19.87
CA ARG A 224 -19.55 -21.02 -20.28
C ARG A 224 -19.16 -22.11 -19.28
N GLY A 225 -19.77 -22.16 -18.10
CA GLY A 225 -19.41 -23.11 -17.03
C GLY A 225 -18.04 -22.82 -16.42
N ILE A 226 -17.51 -21.61 -16.57
CA ILE A 226 -16.18 -21.23 -16.08
C ILE A 226 -16.34 -20.49 -14.75
N HIS A 227 -16.00 -21.16 -13.65
CA HIS A 227 -16.00 -20.57 -12.32
C HIS A 227 -14.68 -19.85 -12.03
N VAL A 228 -14.75 -18.53 -11.81
CA VAL A 228 -13.60 -17.69 -11.46
C VAL A 228 -13.87 -16.92 -10.16
N PRO A 229 -13.04 -17.08 -9.11
CA PRO A 229 -13.15 -16.31 -7.87
C PRO A 229 -12.46 -14.94 -7.99
N ILE A 230 -12.76 -14.05 -7.03
CA ILE A 230 -12.17 -12.71 -6.90
C ILE A 230 -11.29 -12.66 -5.64
N HIS A 231 -10.08 -12.10 -5.80
CA HIS A 231 -9.32 -11.53 -4.69
C HIS A 231 -9.42 -10.01 -4.76
N VAL A 232 -9.71 -9.36 -3.64
CA VAL A 232 -9.71 -7.89 -3.60
C VAL A 232 -8.42 -7.38 -3.00
N ASP A 233 -7.62 -6.69 -3.82
CA ASP A 233 -6.50 -5.91 -3.33
C ASP A 233 -7.00 -4.61 -2.71
N ALA A 234 -7.38 -4.69 -1.44
CA ALA A 234 -7.82 -3.55 -0.64
C ALA A 234 -6.67 -2.96 0.18
N ALA A 235 -5.44 -2.96 -0.35
CA ALA A 235 -4.26 -2.48 0.38
C ALA A 235 -4.47 -1.12 1.04
N SER A 236 -5.10 -0.19 0.31
CA SER A 236 -5.49 1.13 0.79
C SER A 236 -6.97 1.18 1.16
N GLY A 237 -7.87 0.82 0.23
CA GLY A 237 -9.32 0.99 0.39
C GLY A 237 -9.94 0.19 1.53
N GLY A 238 -9.29 -0.90 1.97
CA GLY A 238 -9.77 -1.74 3.07
C GLY A 238 -9.84 -1.02 4.41
N PHE A 239 -9.20 0.14 4.56
CA PHE A 239 -9.34 1.00 5.74
C PHE A 239 -10.01 2.35 5.44
N ILE A 240 -10.62 2.52 4.26
CA ILE A 240 -11.37 3.72 3.86
C ILE A 240 -12.85 3.35 3.65
N ALA A 241 -13.13 2.49 2.67
CA ALA A 241 -14.48 2.19 2.21
C ALA A 241 -15.42 1.70 3.34
N PRO A 242 -15.00 0.82 4.29
CA PRO A 242 -15.86 0.42 5.41
C PRO A 242 -16.35 1.56 6.31
N PHE A 243 -15.70 2.71 6.28
CA PHE A 243 -15.98 3.83 7.17
C PHE A 243 -16.67 5.00 6.47
N LEU A 244 -16.36 5.23 5.18
CA LEU A 244 -16.89 6.36 4.40
C LEU A 244 -17.91 5.93 3.35
N ASP A 245 -17.71 4.79 2.71
CA ASP A 245 -18.45 4.33 1.53
C ASP A 245 -19.26 3.06 1.86
N THR A 246 -20.06 3.12 2.92
CA THR A 246 -20.69 1.93 3.53
C THR A 246 -21.67 1.20 2.62
N ASP A 247 -22.25 1.91 1.65
CA ASP A 247 -23.21 1.36 0.70
C ASP A 247 -22.51 0.65 -0.48
N LEU A 248 -21.20 0.83 -0.66
CA LEU A 248 -20.42 0.16 -1.70
C LEU A 248 -20.28 -1.33 -1.36
N GLU A 249 -20.74 -2.20 -2.25
CA GLU A 249 -20.50 -3.64 -2.14
C GLU A 249 -19.20 -4.00 -2.85
N TRP A 250 -18.19 -4.38 -2.07
CA TRP A 250 -16.86 -4.73 -2.58
C TRP A 250 -16.23 -5.90 -1.84
N ASP A 251 -16.75 -6.26 -0.67
CA ASP A 251 -16.13 -7.19 0.28
C ASP A 251 -16.82 -8.56 0.25
N PHE A 252 -16.77 -9.31 1.36
CA PHE A 252 -17.36 -10.66 1.42
C PHE A 252 -18.90 -10.68 1.33
N ARG A 253 -19.58 -9.54 1.23
CA ARG A 253 -20.98 -9.52 0.76
C ARG A 253 -21.13 -10.12 -0.64
N LEU A 254 -20.09 -10.02 -1.48
CA LEU A 254 -20.06 -10.62 -2.81
C LEU A 254 -19.52 -12.06 -2.74
N ASP A 255 -20.29 -13.04 -3.20
CA ASP A 255 -19.94 -14.47 -3.05
C ASP A 255 -18.65 -14.88 -3.75
N ARG A 256 -18.31 -14.23 -4.87
CA ARG A 256 -17.05 -14.49 -5.59
C ARG A 256 -15.81 -13.99 -4.85
N VAL A 257 -15.96 -13.04 -3.92
CA VAL A 257 -14.82 -12.55 -3.14
C VAL A 257 -14.45 -13.60 -2.10
N VAL A 258 -13.32 -14.29 -2.34
CA VAL A 258 -12.84 -15.40 -1.50
C VAL A 258 -11.70 -15.00 -0.58
N SER A 259 -10.99 -13.91 -0.89
CA SER A 259 -9.97 -13.34 -0.01
C SER A 259 -9.76 -11.85 -0.26
N ILE A 260 -9.34 -11.14 0.77
CA ILE A 260 -9.10 -9.69 0.77
C ILE A 260 -7.80 -9.41 1.51
N ASN A 261 -6.91 -8.60 0.91
CA ASN A 261 -5.75 -8.06 1.63
C ASN A 261 -5.96 -6.60 2.04
N ALA A 262 -5.35 -6.17 3.14
CA ALA A 262 -5.26 -4.77 3.52
C ALA A 262 -3.91 -4.43 4.16
N SER A 263 -3.35 -3.25 3.86
CA SER A 263 -2.13 -2.78 4.51
C SER A 263 -2.48 -1.97 5.75
N GLY A 264 -2.30 -2.57 6.92
CA GLY A 264 -2.46 -1.86 8.21
C GLY A 264 -1.59 -0.62 8.30
N HIS A 265 -0.43 -0.64 7.65
CA HIS A 265 0.48 0.50 7.63
C HIS A 265 0.18 1.60 6.60
N LYS A 266 -0.86 1.45 5.78
CA LYS A 266 -1.37 2.52 4.92
C LYS A 266 -2.44 3.30 5.69
N PHE A 267 -3.70 3.18 5.30
CA PHE A 267 -4.83 3.83 5.98
C PHE A 267 -5.30 3.09 7.24
N GLY A 268 -4.68 1.97 7.61
CA GLY A 268 -4.87 1.33 8.93
C GLY A 268 -4.15 2.02 10.09
N LEU A 269 -3.45 3.13 9.81
CA LEU A 269 -2.88 4.09 10.77
C LEU A 269 -1.70 3.56 11.61
N VAL A 270 -0.97 2.55 11.11
CA VAL A 270 0.21 1.98 11.79
C VAL A 270 1.49 2.31 11.03
N TYR A 271 2.62 2.51 11.71
CA TYR A 271 3.93 2.59 11.05
C TYR A 271 4.23 1.33 10.19
N PRO A 272 5.11 1.45 9.17
CA PRO A 272 5.42 0.35 8.25
C PRO A 272 5.80 -0.96 8.97
N GLY A 273 5.27 -2.07 8.44
CA GLY A 273 5.58 -3.43 8.91
C GLY A 273 4.39 -4.29 9.35
N VAL A 274 3.16 -3.90 9.05
CA VAL A 274 1.97 -4.77 9.21
C VAL A 274 1.04 -4.75 8.01
N GLY A 275 0.60 -5.92 7.58
CA GLY A 275 -0.48 -6.14 6.62
C GLY A 275 -1.36 -7.31 7.06
N TRP A 276 -2.44 -7.51 6.33
CA TRP A 276 -3.47 -8.48 6.65
C TRP A 276 -3.96 -9.16 5.37
N VAL A 277 -4.25 -10.44 5.48
CA VAL A 277 -5.10 -11.18 4.54
C VAL A 277 -6.19 -11.88 5.35
N VAL A 278 -7.41 -11.79 4.85
CA VAL A 278 -8.58 -12.49 5.38
C VAL A 278 -9.14 -13.34 4.26
N TRP A 279 -9.51 -14.58 4.57
CA TRP A 279 -10.25 -15.44 3.65
C TRP A 279 -11.73 -15.47 4.05
N ARG A 280 -12.61 -15.63 3.06
CA ARG A 280 -14.06 -15.64 3.25
C ARG A 280 -14.47 -16.72 4.26
N THR A 281 -13.98 -17.94 4.06
CA THR A 281 -14.19 -19.07 4.95
C THR A 281 -12.89 -19.89 5.10
N PRO A 282 -12.79 -20.78 6.11
CA PRO A 282 -11.64 -21.68 6.24
C PRO A 282 -11.41 -22.57 5.01
N ALA A 283 -12.44 -22.85 4.19
CA ALA A 283 -12.31 -23.67 3.00
C ALA A 283 -11.58 -22.97 1.83
N ASP A 284 -11.46 -21.64 1.89
CA ASP A 284 -10.78 -20.82 0.90
C ASP A 284 -9.26 -20.75 1.15
N LEU A 285 -8.80 -21.25 2.30
CA LEU A 285 -7.39 -21.45 2.63
C LEU A 285 -7.06 -22.97 2.58
N PRO A 286 -6.32 -23.43 1.55
CA PRO A 286 -5.88 -24.83 1.48
C PRO A 286 -5.05 -25.25 2.71
N GLU A 287 -5.40 -26.37 3.35
CA GLU A 287 -4.73 -26.86 4.56
C GLU A 287 -3.26 -27.24 4.28
N GLU A 288 -2.95 -27.67 3.06
CA GLU A 288 -1.60 -28.03 2.63
C GLU A 288 -0.64 -26.84 2.56
N LEU A 289 -1.18 -25.61 2.53
CA LEU A 289 -0.40 -24.38 2.65
C LEU A 289 -0.17 -23.98 4.12
N VAL A 290 -0.85 -24.62 5.07
CA VAL A 290 -0.75 -24.32 6.50
C VAL A 290 0.30 -25.21 7.15
N PHE A 291 1.35 -24.60 7.70
CA PHE A 291 2.42 -25.30 8.40
C PHE A 291 2.20 -25.25 9.91
N ARG A 292 2.41 -26.38 10.58
CA ARG A 292 2.25 -26.51 12.03
C ARG A 292 3.60 -26.69 12.71
N VAL A 293 3.97 -25.77 13.59
CA VAL A 293 5.34 -25.69 14.14
C VAL A 293 5.39 -26.17 15.59
N ALA A 294 5.82 -27.43 15.81
CA ALA A 294 5.88 -28.07 17.13
C ALA A 294 7.05 -27.62 18.02
N TYR A 295 8.20 -27.28 17.44
CA TYR A 295 9.46 -27.12 18.19
C TYR A 295 9.57 -25.82 19.00
N LEU A 296 8.62 -24.89 18.82
CA LEU A 296 8.50 -23.70 19.63
C LEU A 296 7.57 -23.91 20.85
N GLY A 297 7.16 -25.15 21.16
CA GLY A 297 6.42 -25.46 22.39
C GLY A 297 4.90 -25.49 22.26
N GLY A 298 4.35 -25.61 21.04
CA GLY A 298 2.90 -25.74 20.79
C GLY A 298 2.59 -26.23 19.38
N ASP A 299 1.32 -26.48 19.06
CA ASP A 299 0.85 -26.85 17.70
C ASP A 299 0.02 -25.70 17.12
N MET A 300 0.69 -24.67 16.58
CA MET A 300 0.00 -23.51 16.01
C MET A 300 0.12 -23.48 14.48
N PRO A 301 -1.01 -23.29 13.76
CA PRO A 301 -0.99 -23.13 12.31
C PRO A 301 -0.32 -21.81 11.95
N THR A 302 0.54 -21.86 10.94
CA THR A 302 1.24 -20.71 10.39
C THR A 302 1.11 -20.74 8.87
N PHE A 303 0.69 -19.61 8.31
CA PHE A 303 0.68 -19.40 6.86
C PHE A 303 1.28 -18.02 6.58
N ALA A 304 2.58 -18.00 6.36
CA ALA A 304 3.37 -16.79 6.14
C ALA A 304 4.58 -17.13 5.27
N LEU A 305 5.09 -16.14 4.52
CA LEU A 305 6.36 -16.28 3.81
C LEU A 305 7.54 -15.96 4.72
N ASN A 306 7.33 -15.06 5.67
CA ASN A 306 8.33 -14.69 6.68
C ASN A 306 8.25 -15.59 7.92
N PHE A 307 9.38 -15.73 8.61
CA PHE A 307 9.46 -16.39 9.91
C PHE A 307 9.62 -15.37 11.04
N SER A 308 10.84 -15.18 11.57
CA SER A 308 11.11 -14.20 12.64
C SER A 308 10.89 -12.77 12.17
N ARG A 309 10.09 -12.01 12.92
CA ARG A 309 9.73 -10.62 12.61
C ARG A 309 9.17 -9.89 13.83
N PRO A 310 9.22 -8.54 13.88
CA PRO A 310 8.77 -7.79 15.07
C PRO A 310 7.27 -7.94 15.38
N GLY A 311 6.92 -8.13 16.65
CA GLY A 311 5.54 -8.18 17.13
C GLY A 311 4.93 -6.82 17.47
N ALA A 312 5.69 -5.72 17.39
CA ALA A 312 5.25 -4.40 17.82
C ALA A 312 4.08 -3.84 16.98
N GLN A 313 4.14 -4.01 15.66
CA GLN A 313 3.14 -3.42 14.76
C GLN A 313 1.76 -4.08 14.88
N VAL A 314 1.67 -5.37 15.22
CA VAL A 314 0.36 -6.02 15.48
C VAL A 314 -0.27 -5.47 16.76
N ILE A 315 0.53 -5.20 17.79
CA ILE A 315 0.08 -4.56 19.02
C ILE A 315 -0.41 -3.13 18.73
N ALA A 316 0.33 -2.38 17.91
CA ALA A 316 -0.04 -1.04 17.49
C ALA A 316 -1.32 -1.01 16.64
N GLN A 317 -1.53 -2.00 15.76
CA GLN A 317 -2.78 -2.11 15.00
C GLN A 317 -3.98 -2.32 15.93
N TYR A 318 -3.84 -3.24 16.89
CA TYR A 318 -4.88 -3.49 17.87
C TYR A 318 -5.17 -2.25 18.73
N TYR A 319 -4.13 -1.51 19.13
CA TYR A 319 -4.28 -0.22 19.81
C TYR A 319 -5.20 0.71 19.00
N ASN A 320 -4.92 0.94 17.71
CA ASN A 320 -5.76 1.80 16.88
C ASN A 320 -7.20 1.29 16.76
N PHE A 321 -7.40 -0.03 16.60
CA PHE A 321 -8.75 -0.61 16.54
C PHE A 321 -9.57 -0.31 17.79
N VAL A 322 -9.03 -0.53 18.99
CA VAL A 322 -9.77 -0.29 20.24
C VAL A 322 -9.83 1.18 20.63
N ARG A 323 -8.81 1.98 20.27
CA ARG A 323 -8.71 3.41 20.58
C ARG A 323 -9.65 4.26 19.73
N LEU A 324 -9.84 3.90 18.47
CA LEU A 324 -10.64 4.67 17.51
C LEU A 324 -12.04 4.08 17.32
N GLY A 325 -12.14 2.75 17.19
CA GLY A 325 -13.36 2.10 16.73
C GLY A 325 -13.86 2.63 15.39
N ARG A 326 -15.06 2.22 14.96
CA ARG A 326 -15.65 2.66 13.68
C ARG A 326 -15.81 4.19 13.61
N THR A 327 -16.22 4.83 14.71
CA THR A 327 -16.42 6.29 14.78
C THR A 327 -15.11 7.05 14.60
N GLY A 328 -14.04 6.66 15.29
CA GLY A 328 -12.75 7.34 15.20
C GLY A 328 -12.10 7.16 13.82
N TYR A 329 -12.15 5.94 13.26
CA TYR A 329 -11.69 5.72 11.88
C TYR A 329 -12.49 6.58 10.90
N ARG A 330 -13.83 6.62 10.98
CA ARG A 330 -14.64 7.48 10.12
C ARG A 330 -14.23 8.95 10.21
N GLN A 331 -13.98 9.47 11.41
CA GLN A 331 -13.52 10.86 11.58
C GLN A 331 -12.15 11.10 10.93
N VAL A 332 -11.18 10.21 11.15
CA VAL A 332 -9.83 10.34 10.56
C VAL A 332 -9.89 10.27 9.03
N GLN A 333 -10.59 9.27 8.48
CA GLN A 333 -10.66 9.11 7.03
C GLN A 333 -11.46 10.25 6.37
N GLN A 334 -12.53 10.72 7.00
CA GLN A 334 -13.30 11.86 6.49
C GLN A 334 -12.42 13.12 6.44
N ALA A 335 -11.63 13.39 7.48
CA ALA A 335 -10.71 14.53 7.49
C ALA A 335 -9.68 14.43 6.35
N CYS A 336 -9.12 13.25 6.10
CA CYS A 336 -8.22 13.04 4.96
C CYS A 336 -8.93 13.29 3.62
N ARG A 337 -10.16 12.79 3.45
CA ARG A 337 -10.96 13.00 2.24
C ARG A 337 -11.28 14.48 2.02
N ASP A 338 -11.73 15.18 3.06
CA ASP A 338 -12.05 16.61 2.98
C ASP A 338 -10.83 17.44 2.56
N VAL A 339 -9.66 17.16 3.13
CA VAL A 339 -8.40 17.82 2.75
C VAL A 339 -7.99 17.44 1.31
N ALA A 340 -8.16 16.18 0.88
CA ALA A 340 -7.88 15.79 -0.50
C ALA A 340 -8.75 16.55 -1.51
N LYS A 341 -10.06 16.66 -1.25
CA LYS A 341 -10.97 17.43 -2.12
C LYS A 341 -10.62 18.91 -2.17
N HIS A 342 -10.17 19.47 -1.06
CA HIS A 342 -9.65 20.84 -1.01
C HIS A 342 -8.38 21.01 -1.86
N VAL A 343 -7.41 20.08 -1.73
CA VAL A 343 -6.19 20.08 -2.56
C VAL A 343 -6.54 19.97 -4.05
N ALA A 344 -7.45 19.07 -4.43
CA ALA A 344 -7.89 18.90 -5.81
C ALA A 344 -8.47 20.20 -6.40
N ALA A 345 -9.40 20.85 -5.69
CA ALA A 345 -9.94 22.14 -6.10
C ALA A 345 -8.86 23.24 -6.18
N GLY A 346 -7.90 23.21 -5.25
CA GLY A 346 -6.75 24.10 -5.24
C GLY A 346 -5.91 23.98 -6.51
N PHE A 347 -5.53 22.76 -6.90
CA PHE A 347 -4.79 22.50 -8.14
C PHE A 347 -5.56 22.96 -9.37
N GLU A 348 -6.84 22.60 -9.51
CA GLU A 348 -7.67 23.02 -10.66
C GLU A 348 -7.71 24.55 -10.81
N SER A 349 -7.66 25.30 -9.69
CA SER A 349 -7.65 26.76 -9.69
C SER A 349 -6.27 27.41 -9.88
N ALA A 350 -5.18 26.68 -9.61
CA ALA A 350 -3.84 27.25 -9.50
C ALA A 350 -3.10 27.38 -10.83
N GLY A 351 -3.53 26.65 -11.87
CA GLY A 351 -2.82 26.61 -13.14
C GLY A 351 -3.54 25.83 -14.22
N PRO A 352 -2.86 25.49 -15.32
CA PRO A 352 -3.43 24.72 -16.43
C PRO A 352 -3.49 23.21 -16.11
N PHE A 353 -3.99 22.86 -14.93
CA PHE A 353 -4.15 21.48 -14.49
C PHE A 353 -5.56 20.96 -14.76
N HIS A 354 -5.68 19.64 -14.86
CA HIS A 354 -6.93 18.91 -14.90
C HIS A 354 -6.88 17.79 -13.87
N VAL A 355 -7.82 17.80 -12.93
CA VAL A 355 -8.00 16.76 -11.91
C VAL A 355 -8.58 15.50 -12.54
N LEU A 356 -7.82 14.40 -12.49
CA LEU A 356 -8.28 13.05 -12.88
C LEU A 356 -9.06 12.39 -11.75
N THR A 357 -8.57 12.53 -10.52
CA THR A 357 -9.22 12.03 -9.30
C THR A 357 -9.16 13.10 -8.22
N ASP A 358 -10.29 13.39 -7.58
CA ASP A 358 -10.45 14.50 -6.63
C ASP A 358 -10.31 14.08 -5.16
N GLY A 359 -10.02 12.81 -4.90
CA GLY A 359 -9.98 12.24 -3.57
C GLY A 359 -11.30 11.66 -3.06
N SER A 360 -12.35 11.57 -3.89
CA SER A 360 -13.66 11.03 -3.47
C SER A 360 -13.65 9.54 -3.12
N ASP A 361 -12.79 8.74 -3.76
CA ASP A 361 -12.58 7.33 -3.42
C ASP A 361 -11.54 7.23 -2.29
N LEU A 362 -10.27 6.95 -2.61
CA LEU A 362 -9.19 7.21 -1.67
C LEU A 362 -8.93 8.71 -1.54
N PRO A 363 -8.42 9.21 -0.39
CA PRO A 363 -7.95 10.59 -0.24
C PRO A 363 -6.61 10.79 -0.99
N VAL A 364 -6.66 10.60 -2.30
CA VAL A 364 -5.57 10.69 -3.26
C VAL A 364 -6.05 11.57 -4.39
N VAL A 365 -5.23 12.55 -4.75
CA VAL A 365 -5.48 13.46 -5.86
C VAL A 365 -4.50 13.14 -6.95
N ALA A 366 -4.99 12.89 -8.17
CA ALA A 366 -4.17 12.84 -9.37
C ALA A 366 -4.55 14.00 -10.29
N VAL A 367 -3.55 14.77 -10.71
CA VAL A 367 -3.73 15.87 -11.67
C VAL A 367 -2.77 15.72 -12.82
N ARG A 368 -3.22 16.09 -14.02
CA ARG A 368 -2.37 16.18 -15.22
C ARG A 368 -2.40 17.58 -15.79
N MET A 369 -1.55 17.85 -16.77
CA MET A 369 -1.69 19.05 -17.58
C MET A 369 -2.97 18.97 -18.43
N ARG A 370 -3.67 20.09 -18.57
CA ARG A 370 -4.77 20.20 -19.56
C ARG A 370 -4.21 20.00 -20.97
N HIS A 371 -4.99 19.35 -21.85
CA HIS A 371 -4.58 19.12 -23.23
C HIS A 371 -4.38 20.41 -24.04
N ASP A 372 -5.09 21.47 -23.68
CA ASP A 372 -5.00 22.78 -24.31
C ASP A 372 -4.08 23.76 -23.55
N ALA A 373 -3.25 23.25 -22.64
CA ALA A 373 -2.26 24.04 -21.93
C ALA A 373 -1.15 24.51 -22.88
N ASP A 374 -1.11 25.80 -23.17
CA ASP A 374 -0.03 26.43 -23.95
C ASP A 374 1.14 26.81 -23.04
N VAL A 375 1.84 25.80 -22.51
CA VAL A 375 3.01 25.97 -21.63
C VAL A 375 4.14 25.03 -22.03
N ALA A 376 5.39 25.49 -21.86
CA ALA A 376 6.58 24.71 -22.20
C ALA A 376 7.05 23.75 -21.09
N TRP A 377 6.37 23.74 -19.94
CA TRP A 377 6.72 22.95 -18.75
C TRP A 377 5.65 21.90 -18.47
N SER A 378 6.02 20.90 -17.69
CA SER A 378 5.22 19.70 -17.40
C SER A 378 4.94 19.54 -15.90
N VAL A 379 4.19 18.49 -15.56
CA VAL A 379 4.04 18.01 -14.18
C VAL A 379 5.37 17.71 -13.49
N TYR A 380 6.41 17.32 -14.24
CA TYR A 380 7.74 17.05 -13.68
C TYR A 380 8.44 18.31 -13.21
N ASP A 381 8.31 19.42 -13.96
CA ASP A 381 8.88 20.69 -13.55
C ASP A 381 8.22 21.18 -12.26
N ILE A 382 6.89 21.05 -12.14
CA ILE A 382 6.17 21.36 -10.88
C ILE A 382 6.67 20.50 -9.71
N SER A 383 6.83 19.18 -9.92
CA SER A 383 7.39 18.27 -8.90
C SER A 383 8.77 18.71 -8.39
N ASP A 384 9.67 19.06 -9.31
CA ASP A 384 11.03 19.52 -8.98
C ASP A 384 11.00 20.87 -8.24
N ARG A 385 10.13 21.80 -8.65
CA ARG A 385 9.98 23.10 -7.98
C ARG A 385 9.41 22.97 -6.57
N LEU A 386 8.39 22.13 -6.38
CA LEU A 386 7.83 21.86 -5.06
C LEU A 386 8.85 21.22 -4.11
N ARG A 387 9.82 20.45 -4.64
CA ARG A 387 10.92 19.89 -3.85
C ARG A 387 11.82 20.95 -3.23
N MET A 388 11.94 22.14 -3.82
CA MET A 388 12.70 23.26 -3.24
C MET A 388 12.09 23.77 -1.93
N HIS A 389 10.79 23.51 -1.73
CA HIS A 389 10.05 23.80 -0.50
C HIS A 389 9.99 22.59 0.46
N GLY A 390 10.67 21.50 0.10
CA GLY A 390 10.70 20.24 0.86
C GLY A 390 9.48 19.32 0.65
N TRP A 391 8.57 19.68 -0.25
CA TRP A 391 7.45 18.81 -0.63
C TRP A 391 7.92 17.70 -1.56
N GLN A 392 7.54 16.45 -1.28
CA GLN A 392 7.79 15.34 -2.20
C GLN A 392 6.48 14.94 -2.86
N VAL A 393 6.16 15.57 -4.01
CA VAL A 393 5.00 15.25 -4.84
C VAL A 393 5.47 14.53 -6.10
N PRO A 394 5.21 13.21 -6.26
CA PRO A 394 5.71 12.45 -7.39
C PRO A 394 5.00 12.82 -8.68
N ALA A 395 5.76 12.83 -9.78
CA ALA A 395 5.25 12.86 -11.14
C ALA A 395 5.66 11.58 -11.89
N TYR A 396 4.76 10.98 -12.67
CA TYR A 396 4.98 9.74 -13.41
C TYR A 396 3.98 9.56 -14.56
N PRO A 397 4.27 8.72 -15.58
CA PRO A 397 3.29 8.31 -16.59
C PRO A 397 2.23 7.37 -16.01
N MET A 398 1.01 7.40 -16.54
CA MET A 398 -0.03 6.42 -16.25
C MET A 398 0.37 5.00 -16.73
N PRO A 399 -0.37 3.93 -16.35
CA PRO A 399 -0.04 2.55 -16.69
C PRO A 399 0.17 2.28 -18.20
N PRO A 400 0.66 1.07 -18.57
CA PRO A 400 0.84 0.69 -19.97
C PRO A 400 -0.37 1.01 -20.85
N ASP A 401 -0.10 1.45 -22.08
CA ASP A 401 -1.05 1.97 -23.08
C ASP A 401 -1.68 3.35 -22.78
N GLU A 402 -1.29 3.99 -21.67
CA GLU A 402 -1.61 5.38 -21.33
C GLU A 402 -0.34 6.18 -20.91
N GLU A 403 0.86 5.77 -21.35
CA GLU A 403 2.13 6.36 -20.90
C GLU A 403 2.31 7.85 -21.30
N ASP A 404 1.56 8.31 -22.31
CA ASP A 404 1.52 9.72 -22.72
C ASP A 404 0.78 10.61 -21.71
N VAL A 405 0.04 10.02 -20.76
CA VAL A 405 -0.65 10.74 -19.69
C VAL A 405 0.24 10.81 -18.46
N HIS A 406 0.89 11.96 -18.26
CA HIS A 406 1.71 12.20 -17.07
C HIS A 406 0.93 12.90 -15.97
N VAL A 407 1.05 12.41 -14.74
CA VAL A 407 0.29 12.89 -13.58
C VAL A 407 1.20 13.31 -12.43
N LEU A 408 0.76 14.29 -11.63
CA LEU A 408 1.17 14.48 -10.24
C LEU A 408 0.19 13.74 -9.34
N ARG A 409 0.69 12.95 -8.38
CA ARG A 409 -0.15 12.32 -7.36
C ARG A 409 0.14 12.88 -5.98
N ILE A 410 -0.91 13.26 -5.25
CA ILE A 410 -0.84 13.72 -3.86
C ILE A 410 -1.63 12.73 -3.00
N VAL A 411 -0.95 12.03 -2.08
CA VAL A 411 -1.61 11.16 -1.11
C VAL A 411 -1.82 11.91 0.19
N VAL A 412 -3.07 12.16 0.56
CA VAL A 412 -3.44 12.82 1.81
C VAL A 412 -3.64 11.78 2.90
N ARG A 413 -2.78 11.84 3.92
CA ARG A 413 -2.76 10.90 5.05
C ARG A 413 -3.06 11.62 6.36
N ASN A 414 -3.37 10.83 7.39
CA ASN A 414 -3.44 11.34 8.74
C ASN A 414 -2.12 12.05 9.11
N GLY A 415 -2.22 13.29 9.59
CA GLY A 415 -1.09 14.19 9.84
C GLY A 415 -0.90 15.30 8.79
N PHE A 416 -1.52 15.20 7.61
CA PHE A 416 -1.56 16.28 6.63
C PHE A 416 -2.81 17.14 6.85
N SER A 417 -2.64 18.28 7.53
CA SER A 417 -3.72 19.18 7.92
C SER A 417 -4.14 20.12 6.78
N LEU A 418 -5.29 20.78 6.94
CA LEU A 418 -5.72 21.84 6.03
C LEU A 418 -4.69 22.98 5.92
N GLU A 419 -4.00 23.32 7.01
CA GLU A 419 -2.93 24.33 7.00
C GLU A 419 -1.76 23.91 6.10
N LEU A 420 -1.33 22.64 6.18
CA LEU A 420 -0.28 22.11 5.30
C LEU A 420 -0.76 22.05 3.85
N ALA A 421 -2.05 21.79 3.62
CA ALA A 421 -2.65 21.84 2.30
C ALA A 421 -2.65 23.25 1.71
N GLU A 422 -3.02 24.27 2.49
CA GLU A 422 -2.98 25.67 2.04
C GLU A 422 -1.54 26.12 1.73
N MET A 423 -0.57 25.76 2.58
CA MET A 423 0.84 26.05 2.33
C MET A 423 1.37 25.34 1.07
N LEU A 424 0.96 24.08 0.84
CA LEU A 424 1.25 23.40 -0.42
C LEU A 424 0.67 24.18 -1.61
N LEU A 425 -0.60 24.58 -1.53
CA LEU A 425 -1.29 25.28 -2.62
C LEU A 425 -0.73 26.69 -2.87
N GLU A 426 -0.28 27.39 -1.84
CA GLU A 426 0.49 28.64 -1.96
C GLU A 426 1.75 28.41 -2.78
N HIS A 427 2.58 27.43 -2.41
CA HIS A 427 3.80 27.10 -3.17
C HIS A 427 3.48 26.63 -4.60
N VAL A 428 2.37 25.89 -4.82
CA VAL A 428 1.94 25.53 -6.18
C VAL A 428 1.66 26.78 -7.02
N ARG A 429 0.91 27.75 -6.49
CA ARG A 429 0.60 29.00 -7.21
C ARG A 429 1.86 29.82 -7.48
N GLU A 430 2.76 29.92 -6.52
CA GLU A 430 4.05 30.60 -6.67
C GLU A 430 4.91 29.97 -7.77
N GLU A 431 5.03 28.64 -7.77
CA GLU A 431 5.87 27.93 -8.73
C GLU A 431 5.26 27.86 -10.13
N VAL A 432 3.92 27.82 -10.25
CA VAL A 432 3.23 28.00 -11.54
C VAL A 432 3.53 29.39 -12.11
N ALA A 433 3.40 30.46 -11.31
CA ALA A 433 3.71 31.82 -11.74
C ALA A 433 5.19 31.96 -12.13
N HIS A 434 6.10 31.32 -11.38
CA HIS A 434 7.52 31.31 -11.68
C HIS A 434 7.81 30.64 -13.04
N LEU A 435 7.26 29.46 -13.29
CA LEU A 435 7.45 28.73 -14.56
C LEU A 435 6.84 29.48 -15.75
N GLN A 436 5.69 30.13 -15.56
CA GLN A 436 5.04 30.95 -16.59
C GLN A 436 5.83 32.21 -16.96
N SER A 437 6.66 32.74 -16.06
CA SER A 437 7.49 33.92 -16.33
C SER A 437 8.62 33.65 -17.36
N GLY A 438 8.90 32.38 -17.67
CA GLY A 438 9.98 31.98 -18.58
C GLY A 438 11.40 32.13 -18.00
N ALA A 439 11.51 32.39 -16.69
CA ALA A 439 12.80 32.56 -16.00
C ALA A 439 13.64 31.26 -15.89
N VAL A 440 13.04 30.10 -16.17
CA VAL A 440 13.68 28.78 -16.12
C VAL A 440 13.44 28.06 -17.43
N GLN A 441 14.49 27.47 -18.01
CA GLN A 441 14.31 26.56 -19.14
C GLN A 441 13.70 25.24 -18.65
N PRO A 442 12.64 24.74 -19.29
CA PRO A 442 12.05 23.45 -18.95
C PRO A 442 13.09 22.33 -18.96
N SER A 443 12.94 21.35 -18.06
CA SER A 443 13.81 20.18 -18.04
C SER A 443 13.65 19.39 -19.35
N THR A 444 14.74 19.19 -20.11
CA THR A 444 14.77 18.33 -21.30
C THR A 444 14.95 16.84 -20.97
N ILE A 445 14.85 16.48 -19.69
CA ILE A 445 15.09 15.12 -19.20
C ILE A 445 13.74 14.52 -18.79
N ASP A 446 13.35 13.42 -19.42
CA ASP A 446 12.28 12.53 -18.97
C ASP A 446 12.66 11.98 -17.59
N LYS A 447 12.31 12.69 -16.53
CA LYS A 447 12.62 12.30 -15.15
C LYS A 447 11.47 11.48 -14.59
N VAL A 448 11.61 10.16 -14.59
CA VAL A 448 10.65 9.29 -13.89
C VAL A 448 10.78 9.50 -12.37
N GLY A 449 9.77 10.06 -11.72
CA GLY A 449 9.69 10.12 -10.26
C GLY A 449 9.47 8.72 -9.67
N PHE A 450 9.80 8.53 -8.38
CA PHE A 450 9.58 7.24 -7.71
C PHE A 450 8.08 6.90 -7.69
N HIS A 451 7.73 5.80 -8.35
CA HIS A 451 6.45 5.10 -8.28
C HIS A 451 6.75 3.60 -8.14
N HIS A 452 5.82 2.85 -7.56
CA HIS A 452 6.05 1.47 -7.11
C HIS A 452 5.75 0.43 -8.16
#